data_AF-A0A437J5A8-F1
#
_entry.id   AF-A0A437J5A8-F1
#
_cell.length_a   1.000
_cell.length_b   1.000
_cell.length_c   1.000
_cell.angle_alpha   90.00
_cell.angle_beta   90.00
_cell.angle_gamma   90.00
#
_symmetry.space_group_name_H-M   'P 1'
#
loop_
_entity.id
_entity.type
_entity.pdbx_description
1 polymer ?
#
loop_
_entity_poly.entity_id
_entity_poly.type
_entity_poly.pdbx_seq_one_letter_code
_entity_poly.pdbx_strand_id
1 'polypeptide(L)'
;MSGTAISPGNVTPFPGGKPPPQTGFDRQELMRIMDLYGRMVSAGHWRDYAIDMGKDAAVFSAFRRATERPEFRIEKRPALRNRQGMWALIGEAGAVLKRGAELGPVLAPVERRLMKLVEE
;
A
#
# COMPACT_ATOMS: atom_id res chain seq x y z
N MET A 1 53.03 -33.46 -19.02
CA MET A 1 51.93 -32.52 -19.31
C MET A 1 50.67 -33.06 -18.64
N SER A 2 50.40 -32.66 -17.40
CA SER A 2 49.22 -33.10 -16.66
C SER A 2 48.26 -31.91 -16.56
N GLY A 3 47.15 -31.98 -17.31
CA GLY A 3 46.10 -30.97 -17.31
C GLY A 3 45.17 -31.18 -16.12
N THR A 4 45.07 -30.17 -15.26
CA THR A 4 44.10 -30.10 -14.17
C THR A 4 42.69 -29.90 -14.74
N ALA A 5 41.79 -30.83 -14.49
CA ALA A 5 40.36 -30.67 -14.77
C ALA A 5 39.74 -29.72 -13.74
N ILE A 6 39.06 -28.67 -14.21
CA ILE A 6 38.30 -27.72 -13.39
C ILE A 6 36.93 -28.37 -13.11
N SER A 7 36.60 -28.61 -11.82
CA SER A 7 35.26 -29.01 -11.41
C SER A 7 34.25 -27.87 -11.62
N PRO A 8 33.10 -28.11 -12.28
CA PRO A 8 32.04 -27.11 -12.35
C PRO A 8 31.42 -26.90 -10.96
N GLY A 9 31.33 -25.65 -10.52
CA GLY A 9 30.74 -25.26 -9.24
C GLY A 9 29.30 -25.73 -9.13
N ASN A 10 28.99 -26.47 -8.06
CA ASN A 10 27.68 -27.00 -7.77
C ASN A 10 26.75 -25.88 -7.27
N VAL A 11 25.92 -25.32 -8.15
CA VAL A 11 24.87 -24.35 -7.76
C VAL A 11 23.75 -25.13 -7.08
N THR A 12 23.70 -25.09 -5.75
CA THR A 12 22.57 -25.65 -4.98
C THR A 12 21.33 -24.77 -5.18
N PRO A 13 20.21 -25.31 -5.71
CA PRO A 13 18.96 -24.57 -5.80
C PRO A 13 18.48 -24.18 -4.41
N PHE A 14 18.06 -22.92 -4.26
CA PHE A 14 17.40 -22.45 -3.04
C PHE A 14 16.15 -23.32 -2.81
N PRO A 15 15.86 -23.81 -1.58
CA PRO A 15 14.72 -24.70 -1.35
C PRO A 15 13.43 -23.97 -1.77
N GLY A 16 12.81 -24.45 -2.84
CA GLY A 16 11.70 -23.80 -3.53
C GLY A 16 10.38 -23.88 -2.77
N GLY A 17 10.27 -23.20 -1.63
CA GLY A 17 8.97 -22.84 -1.07
C GLY A 17 8.39 -21.67 -1.85
N LYS A 18 7.15 -21.80 -2.35
CA LYS A 18 6.41 -20.61 -2.82
C LYS A 18 6.42 -19.59 -1.68
N PRO A 19 6.80 -18.32 -1.93
CA PRO A 19 6.70 -17.29 -0.90
C PRO A 19 5.26 -17.29 -0.34
N PRO A 20 5.09 -17.09 0.97
CA PRO A 20 3.78 -17.11 1.59
C PRO A 20 2.85 -16.12 0.85
N PRO A 21 1.56 -16.45 0.71
CA PRO A 21 0.62 -15.56 0.03
C PRO A 21 0.62 -14.20 0.72
N GLN A 22 0.96 -13.16 -0.05
CA GLN A 22 1.03 -11.78 0.40
C GLN A 22 -0.04 -10.98 -0.34
N THR A 23 -0.83 -10.23 0.40
CA THR A 23 -1.75 -9.27 -0.18
C THR A 23 -0.97 -8.00 -0.51
N GLY A 24 -0.94 -7.62 -1.78
CA GLY A 24 -0.28 -6.40 -2.27
C GLY A 24 -1.23 -5.50 -3.07
N PHE A 25 -0.75 -4.28 -3.32
CA PHE A 25 -1.35 -3.39 -4.31
C PHE A 25 -0.85 -3.77 -5.70
N ASP A 26 -1.74 -3.83 -6.69
CA ASP A 26 -1.30 -3.91 -8.08
C ASP A 26 -0.76 -2.55 -8.56
N ARG A 27 -0.23 -2.52 -9.78
CA ARG A 27 0.37 -1.31 -10.34
C ARG A 27 -0.63 -0.15 -10.43
N GLN A 28 -1.86 -0.39 -10.87
CA GLN A 28 -2.86 0.67 -11.06
C GLN A 28 -3.36 1.19 -9.71
N GLU A 29 -3.55 0.29 -8.76
CA GLU A 29 -3.91 0.63 -7.37
C GLU A 29 -2.82 1.49 -6.73
N LEU A 30 -1.56 1.07 -6.81
CA LEU A 30 -0.44 1.80 -6.24
C LEU A 30 -0.25 3.16 -6.91
N MET A 31 -0.30 3.23 -8.25
CA MET A 31 -0.22 4.50 -8.98
C MET A 31 -1.27 5.48 -8.48
N ARG A 32 -2.53 5.06 -8.35
CA ARG A 32 -3.61 5.93 -7.88
C ARG A 32 -3.41 6.43 -6.44
N ILE A 33 -2.91 5.56 -5.57
CA ILE A 33 -2.57 5.94 -4.18
C ILE A 33 -1.42 6.96 -4.17
N MET A 34 -0.38 6.72 -4.97
CA MET A 34 0.79 7.59 -5.04
C MET A 34 0.49 8.94 -5.71
N ASP A 35 -0.42 8.99 -6.69
CA ASP A 35 -0.87 10.24 -7.32
C ASP A 35 -1.65 11.12 -6.33
N LEU A 36 -2.49 10.50 -5.48
CA LEU A 36 -3.14 11.22 -4.39
C LEU A 36 -2.12 11.69 -3.35
N TYR A 37 -1.17 10.83 -2.97
CA TYR A 37 -0.10 11.17 -2.04
C TYR A 37 0.72 12.37 -2.52
N GLY A 38 1.17 12.35 -3.77
CA GLY A 38 1.96 13.44 -4.37
C GLY A 38 1.22 14.78 -4.31
N ARG A 39 -0.09 14.79 -4.62
CA ARG A 39 -0.90 16.01 -4.50
C ARG A 39 -1.04 16.49 -3.05
N MET A 40 -1.21 15.58 -2.09
CA MET A 40 -1.26 15.92 -0.66
C MET A 40 0.09 16.44 -0.12
N VAL A 41 1.21 15.94 -0.64
CA VAL A 41 2.56 16.47 -0.35
C VAL A 41 2.72 17.86 -0.94
N SER A 42 2.32 18.08 -2.20
CA SER A 42 2.37 19.40 -2.84
C SER A 42 1.51 20.43 -2.13
N ALA A 43 0.39 20.02 -1.53
CA ALA A 43 -0.45 20.85 -0.67
C ALA A 43 0.10 20.99 0.77
N GLY A 44 1.26 20.41 1.11
CA GLY A 44 1.91 20.55 2.41
C GLY A 44 1.30 19.73 3.55
N HIS A 45 0.40 18.79 3.25
CA HIS A 45 -0.31 18.01 4.27
C HIS A 45 0.38 16.71 4.66
N TRP A 46 0.92 15.98 3.69
CA TRP A 46 1.63 14.74 3.96
C TRP A 46 3.12 14.92 3.75
N ARG A 47 3.90 14.16 4.53
CA ARG A 47 5.37 14.22 4.48
C ARG A 47 6.02 12.85 4.41
N ASP A 48 5.32 11.83 4.88
CA ASP A 48 5.82 10.47 4.91
C ASP A 48 4.69 9.49 4.65
N TYR A 49 5.06 8.27 4.27
CA TYR A 49 4.15 7.16 4.09
C TYR A 49 4.81 5.81 4.44
N ALA A 50 3.98 4.84 4.81
CA ALA A 50 4.41 3.46 5.00
C ALA A 50 3.53 2.53 4.16
N ILE A 51 4.12 1.46 3.64
CA ILE A 51 3.41 0.39 2.93
C ILE A 51 3.69 -0.92 3.63
N ASP A 52 2.65 -1.53 4.19
CA ASP A 52 2.69 -2.83 4.82
C ASP A 52 1.93 -3.83 3.96
N MET A 53 2.62 -4.88 3.50
CA MET A 53 2.02 -5.97 2.73
C MET A 53 2.02 -7.23 3.57
N GLY A 54 0.90 -7.49 4.23
CA GLY A 54 0.70 -8.66 5.07
C GLY A 54 0.05 -9.82 4.31
N LYS A 55 -0.18 -10.92 5.03
CA LYS A 55 -0.92 -12.07 4.51
C LYS A 55 -2.36 -11.70 4.13
N ASP A 56 -3.07 -11.05 5.05
CA ASP A 56 -4.51 -10.80 4.91
C ASP A 56 -4.84 -9.42 4.34
N ALA A 57 -3.91 -8.47 4.44
CA ALA A 57 -4.14 -7.08 4.07
C ALA A 57 -2.89 -6.41 3.50
N ALA A 58 -3.09 -5.54 2.51
CA ALA A 58 -2.14 -4.49 2.17
C ALA A 58 -2.63 -3.18 2.78
N VAL A 59 -1.72 -2.40 3.36
CA VAL A 59 -2.03 -1.12 4.02
C VAL A 59 -1.07 -0.06 3.51
N PHE A 60 -1.62 1.06 3.06
CA PHE A 60 -0.89 2.30 2.85
C PHE A 60 -1.24 3.27 3.98
N SER A 61 -0.24 3.77 4.69
CA SER A 61 -0.40 4.72 5.80
C SER A 61 0.20 6.06 5.40
N ALA A 62 -0.55 7.16 5.54
CA ALA A 62 -0.09 8.51 5.23
C ALA A 62 0.09 9.33 6.51
N PHE A 63 1.21 10.05 6.62
CA PHE A 63 1.58 10.78 7.82
C PHE A 63 1.78 12.27 7.55
N ARG A 64 1.30 13.10 8.49
CA ARG A 64 1.62 14.55 8.55
C ARG A 64 3.05 14.79 9.04
N ARG A 65 3.52 13.95 9.95
CA ARG A 65 4.87 13.90 10.51
C ARG A 65 5.23 12.45 10.86
N ALA A 66 6.50 12.07 10.74
CA ALA A 66 6.96 10.69 10.92
C ALA A 66 6.70 10.10 12.33
N THR A 67 6.57 10.94 13.36
CA THR A 67 6.33 10.49 14.75
C THR A 67 4.85 10.47 15.15
N GLU A 68 3.94 10.86 14.26
CA GLU A 68 2.51 10.94 14.54
C GLU A 68 1.78 9.66 14.10
N ARG A 69 0.53 9.51 14.56
CA ARG A 69 -0.35 8.48 14.02
C ARG A 69 -0.61 8.77 12.53
N PRO A 70 -0.79 7.73 11.69
CA PRO A 70 -1.20 7.94 10.31
C PRO A 70 -2.50 8.74 10.28
N GLU A 71 -2.54 9.83 9.53
CA GLU A 71 -3.75 10.64 9.36
C GLU A 71 -4.81 9.84 8.60
N PHE A 72 -4.36 9.06 7.61
CA PHE A 72 -5.19 8.11 6.89
C PHE A 72 -4.49 6.78 6.68
N ARG A 73 -5.27 5.71 6.62
CA ARG A 73 -4.85 4.41 6.11
C ARG A 73 -5.79 3.91 5.04
N ILE A 74 -5.24 3.39 3.96
CA ILE A 74 -5.96 2.71 2.88
C ILE A 74 -5.67 1.22 3.02
N GLU A 75 -6.69 0.43 3.33
CA GLU A 75 -6.56 -1.01 3.48
C GLU A 75 -7.21 -1.77 2.32
N LYS A 76 -6.51 -2.80 1.82
CA LYS A 76 -7.01 -3.80 0.87
C LYS A 76 -7.08 -5.15 1.55
N ARG A 77 -8.28 -5.72 1.69
CA ARG A 77 -8.57 -7.04 2.29
C ARG A 77 -9.39 -7.91 1.32
N PRO A 78 -8.75 -8.73 0.47
CA PRO A 78 -9.43 -9.51 -0.56
C PRO A 78 -10.54 -10.43 -0.02
N ALA A 79 -10.39 -10.97 1.18
CA ALA A 79 -11.38 -11.81 1.84
C ALA A 79 -12.76 -11.12 2.05
N LEU A 80 -12.80 -9.78 2.01
CA LEU A 80 -14.02 -9.00 2.18
C LEU A 80 -14.67 -8.58 0.85
N ARG A 81 -14.11 -8.97 -0.31
CA ARG A 81 -14.58 -8.58 -1.65
C ARG A 81 -16.08 -8.85 -1.84
N ASN A 82 -16.54 -10.03 -1.45
CA ASN A 82 -17.94 -10.46 -1.61
C ASN A 82 -18.82 -10.17 -0.38
N ARG A 83 -18.31 -9.37 0.58
CA ARG A 83 -19.03 -8.98 1.80
C ARG A 83 -19.31 -7.48 1.76
N GLN A 84 -18.65 -6.74 2.65
CA GLN A 84 -18.75 -5.28 2.79
C GLN A 84 -17.84 -4.50 1.84
N GLY A 85 -17.06 -5.18 0.99
CA GLY A 85 -16.07 -4.58 0.11
C GLY A 85 -14.64 -4.72 0.63
N MET A 86 -13.71 -4.96 -0.29
CA MET A 86 -12.30 -5.22 0.00
C MET A 86 -11.49 -3.98 0.38
N TRP A 87 -12.00 -2.77 0.13
CA TRP A 87 -11.28 -1.53 0.40
C TRP A 87 -11.85 -0.77 1.57
N ALA A 88 -10.99 -0.17 2.39
CA ALA A 88 -11.39 0.74 3.45
C ALA A 88 -10.46 1.94 3.54
N LEU A 89 -11.04 3.11 3.79
CA LEU A 89 -10.33 4.30 4.24
C LEU A 89 -10.56 4.45 5.73
N ILE A 90 -9.47 4.54 6.49
CA ILE A 90 -9.46 4.65 7.94
C ILE A 90 -8.86 6.00 8.29
N GLY A 91 -9.48 6.74 9.21
CA GLY A 91 -8.95 8.00 9.73
C GLY A 91 -8.00 7.80 10.92
N GLU A 92 -7.39 8.89 11.37
CA GLU A 92 -6.39 8.93 12.45
C GLU A 92 -6.81 8.19 13.74
N ALA A 93 -8.10 8.28 14.12
CA ALA A 93 -8.65 7.62 15.31
C ALA A 93 -8.99 6.13 15.10
N GLY A 94 -8.69 5.55 13.94
CA GLY A 94 -9.04 4.17 13.59
C GLY A 94 -10.47 3.99 13.09
N ALA A 95 -11.25 5.07 13.00
CA ALA A 95 -12.62 5.02 12.46
C ALA A 95 -12.60 4.75 10.94
N VAL A 96 -13.48 3.85 10.48
CA VAL A 96 -13.67 3.60 9.05
C VAL A 96 -14.49 4.74 8.44
N LEU A 97 -13.84 5.59 7.66
CA LEU A 97 -14.45 6.75 7.00
C LEU A 97 -15.22 6.35 5.74
N LYS A 98 -14.72 5.34 5.02
CA LYS A 98 -15.34 4.81 3.83
C LYS A 98 -14.97 3.35 3.63
N ARG A 99 -15.90 2.58 3.05
CA ARG A 99 -15.68 1.20 2.65
C ARG A 99 -16.34 0.92 1.30
N GLY A 100 -15.75 0.05 0.49
CA GLY A 100 -16.27 -0.24 -0.84
C GLY A 100 -15.57 -1.40 -1.55
N ALA A 101 -16.16 -1.81 -2.68
CA ALA A 101 -15.60 -2.83 -3.55
C ALA A 101 -14.44 -2.31 -4.42
N GLU A 102 -14.42 -1.00 -4.68
CA GLU A 102 -13.48 -0.32 -5.57
C GLU A 102 -12.65 0.74 -4.84
N LEU A 103 -11.40 0.94 -5.26
CA LEU A 103 -10.47 1.90 -4.65
C LEU A 103 -10.91 3.35 -4.84
N GLY A 104 -11.32 3.74 -6.06
CA GLY A 104 -11.64 5.13 -6.40
C GLY A 104 -12.65 5.79 -5.46
N PRO A 105 -13.86 5.22 -5.27
CA PRO A 105 -14.86 5.75 -4.34
C PRO A 105 -14.40 5.79 -2.87
N VAL A 106 -13.43 4.95 -2.49
CA VAL A 106 -12.84 4.95 -1.15
C VAL A 106 -11.87 6.11 -0.94
N LEU A 107 -11.21 6.59 -2.00
CA LEU A 107 -10.30 7.75 -1.95
C LEU A 107 -11.03 9.10 -2.01
N ALA A 108 -12.27 9.14 -2.51
CA ALA A 108 -13.05 10.37 -2.68
C ALA A 108 -13.17 11.29 -1.44
N PRO A 109 -13.22 10.80 -0.18
CA PRO A 109 -13.19 11.68 0.99
C PRO A 109 -11.89 12.49 1.11
N VAL A 110 -10.75 11.89 0.77
CA VAL A 110 -9.43 12.57 0.81
C VAL A 110 -9.32 13.55 -0.36
N GLU A 111 -9.76 13.16 -1.55
CA GLU A 111 -9.76 14.03 -2.74
C GLU A 111 -10.62 15.29 -2.53
N ARG A 112 -11.82 15.15 -1.94
CA ARG A 112 -12.67 16.30 -1.60
C ARG A 112 -12.04 17.20 -0.54
N ARG A 113 -11.30 16.62 0.40
CA ARG A 113 -10.58 17.40 1.40
C ARG A 113 -9.45 18.21 0.74
N LEU A 114 -8.68 17.59 -0.16
CA LEU A 114 -7.64 18.27 -0.93
C LEU A 114 -8.21 19.46 -1.71
N MET A 115 -9.36 19.31 -2.38
CA MET A 115 -9.99 20.42 -3.12
C MET A 115 -10.23 21.64 -2.22
N LYS A 116 -10.76 21.43 -1.02
CA LYS A 116 -10.99 22.51 -0.05
C LYS A 116 -9.73 23.18 0.46
N LEU A 117 -8.61 22.46 0.48
CA LEU A 117 -7.32 22.95 1.00
C LEU A 117 -6.54 23.76 -0.03
N VAL A 118 -6.86 23.62 -1.32
CA VAL A 118 -6.21 24.35 -2.42
C VAL A 118 -7.01 25.60 -2.82
N GLU A 119 -8.26 25.71 -2.36
CA GLU A 119 -9.11 26.90 -2.53
C GLU A 119 -8.78 28.04 -1.55
N GLU A 120 -7.94 27.77 -0.53
CA GLU A 120 -7.41 28.75 0.45
C GLU A 120 -5.96 29.15 0.12
#